data_AF-A0A950CR98-F1
#
_entry.id   AF-A0A950CR98-F1
#
_cell.length_a   1.000
_cell.length_b   1.000
_cell.length_c   1.000
_cell.angle_alpha   90.00
_cell.angle_beta   90.00
_cell.angle_gamma   90.00
#
_symmetry.space_group_name_H-M   'P 1'
#
loop_
_entity.id
_entity.type
_entity.pdbx_description
1 polymer ?
#
loop_
_entity_poly.entity_id
_entity_poly.type
_entity_poly.pdbx_seq_one_letter_code
_entity_poly.pdbx_strand_id
1 'polypeptide(L)'
;MSFTSRIASVLALTALAACDLPPPTTVPNYTVKVNQNAQGQWVAVPPDCLDWTQNTASDFDNMPMPQFGCATARNLAMMVDHPHDLLQGRPTELARGTVAAASINSYDSNQTRGLIDPFTPNTSGIAVTTAPSASSGGAGSGSGSGSSSGSGH
;
A
#
# COMPACT_ATOMS: atom_id res chain seq x y z
N MET A 1 67.77 -9.09 3.64
CA MET A 1 67.17 -9.63 4.89
C MET A 1 65.94 -8.84 5.37
N SER A 2 65.63 -7.64 4.84
CA SER A 2 64.50 -6.83 5.30
C SER A 2 63.13 -7.13 4.64
N PHE A 3 63.10 -7.85 3.51
CA PHE A 3 61.86 -8.13 2.77
C PHE A 3 61.06 -9.31 3.35
N THR A 4 61.75 -10.36 3.79
CA THR A 4 61.13 -11.55 4.41
C THR A 4 60.49 -11.24 5.77
N SER A 5 61.08 -10.30 6.53
CA SER A 5 60.53 -9.84 7.80
C SER A 5 59.24 -9.02 7.61
N ARG A 6 59.11 -8.24 6.53
CA ARG A 6 57.90 -7.47 6.22
C ARG A 6 56.75 -8.40 5.79
N ILE A 7 57.05 -9.44 5.03
CA ILE A 7 56.06 -10.45 4.59
C ILE A 7 55.53 -11.25 5.78
N ALA A 8 56.41 -11.68 6.71
CA ALA A 8 56.01 -12.41 7.91
C ALA A 8 55.07 -11.58 8.82
N SER A 9 55.32 -10.27 8.96
CA SER A 9 54.45 -9.39 9.73
C SER A 9 53.08 -9.19 9.08
N VAL A 10 53.01 -9.02 7.75
CA VAL A 10 51.72 -8.84 7.04
C VAL A 10 50.87 -10.11 7.13
N LEU A 11 51.48 -11.29 6.99
CA LEU A 11 50.75 -12.57 7.09
C LEU A 11 50.21 -12.83 8.50
N ALA A 12 50.94 -12.41 9.54
CA ALA A 12 50.49 -12.53 10.92
C ALA A 12 49.33 -11.58 11.25
N LEU A 13 49.34 -10.36 10.69
CA LEU A 13 48.24 -9.39 10.85
C LEU A 13 46.96 -9.80 10.11
N THR A 14 47.06 -10.40 8.92
CA THR A 14 45.88 -10.89 8.19
C THR A 14 45.28 -12.16 8.81
N ALA A 15 46.11 -13.02 9.42
CA ALA A 15 45.63 -14.20 10.13
C ALA A 15 44.87 -13.86 11.42
N LEU A 16 45.29 -12.82 12.16
CA LEU A 16 44.59 -12.36 13.36
C LEU A 16 43.21 -11.75 13.04
N ALA A 17 43.07 -11.07 11.90
CA ALA A 17 41.80 -10.50 11.47
C ALA A 17 40.77 -11.54 10.98
N ALA A 18 41.21 -12.79 10.72
CA ALA A 18 40.33 -13.86 10.27
C ALA A 18 39.53 -14.54 11.40
N CYS A 19 39.89 -14.31 12.67
CA CYS A 19 39.23 -14.94 13.82
C CYS A 19 37.91 -14.27 14.22
N ASP A 20 37.54 -13.15 13.59
CA ASP A 20 36.32 -12.40 13.93
C ASP A 20 35.44 -12.16 12.69
N LEU A 21 35.54 -13.05 11.69
CA LEU A 21 34.53 -13.07 10.64
C LEU A 21 33.25 -13.64 11.25
N PRO A 22 32.19 -12.83 11.44
CA PRO A 22 30.91 -13.38 11.84
C PRO A 22 30.54 -14.48 10.86
N PRO A 23 29.91 -15.59 11.33
CA PRO A 23 29.45 -16.62 10.42
C PRO A 23 28.63 -15.97 9.31
N PRO A 24 28.78 -16.39 8.03
CA PRO A 24 28.00 -15.82 6.95
C PRO A 24 26.52 -15.99 7.29
N THR A 25 25.87 -14.90 7.68
CA THR A 25 24.42 -14.84 7.85
C THR A 25 23.88 -14.92 6.44
N THR A 26 23.68 -16.16 5.99
CA THR A 26 23.09 -16.44 4.70
C THR A 26 21.65 -15.96 4.82
N VAL A 27 21.41 -14.70 4.45
CA VAL A 27 20.08 -14.11 4.53
C VAL A 27 19.23 -14.74 3.42
N PRO A 28 18.19 -15.53 3.77
CA PRO A 28 17.25 -16.01 2.77
C PRO A 28 16.60 -14.85 2.01
N ASN A 29 16.41 -15.03 0.71
CA ASN A 29 15.80 -14.01 -0.14
C ASN A 29 14.28 -14.03 0.02
N TYR A 30 13.73 -13.02 0.72
CA TYR A 30 12.29 -12.83 0.91
C TYR A 30 11.73 -11.72 0.01
N THR A 31 12.31 -11.48 -1.16
CA THR A 31 11.86 -10.42 -2.04
C THR A 31 10.41 -10.68 -2.48
N VAL A 32 9.54 -9.69 -2.27
CA VAL A 32 8.16 -9.73 -2.77
C VAL A 32 8.20 -9.79 -4.29
N LYS A 33 7.62 -10.84 -4.87
CA LYS A 33 7.55 -11.01 -6.32
C LYS A 33 6.30 -10.31 -6.84
N VAL A 34 6.38 -9.69 -8.01
CA VAL A 34 5.23 -9.05 -8.66
C VAL A 34 5.03 -9.68 -10.03
N ASN A 35 3.80 -10.12 -10.32
CA ASN A 35 3.43 -10.69 -11.61
C ASN A 35 2.08 -10.13 -12.08
N GLN A 36 1.73 -10.36 -13.35
CA GLN A 36 0.40 -10.08 -13.86
C GLN A 36 -0.48 -11.33 -13.78
N ASN A 37 -1.76 -11.15 -13.46
CA ASN A 37 -2.77 -12.20 -13.58
C ASN A 37 -3.28 -12.32 -15.04
N ALA A 38 -4.16 -13.28 -15.31
CA ALA A 38 -4.73 -13.49 -16.65
C ALA A 38 -5.56 -12.29 -17.18
N GLN A 39 -5.95 -11.37 -16.30
CA GLN A 39 -6.71 -10.16 -16.63
C GLN A 39 -5.80 -8.93 -16.81
N GLY A 40 -4.48 -9.09 -16.74
CA GLY A 40 -3.50 -8.01 -16.88
C GLY A 40 -3.33 -7.14 -15.63
N GLN A 41 -3.90 -7.54 -14.48
CA GLN A 41 -3.72 -6.82 -13.22
C GLN A 41 -2.44 -7.27 -12.52
N TRP A 42 -1.72 -6.31 -11.91
CA TRP A 42 -0.54 -6.58 -11.11
C TRP A 42 -0.91 -7.19 -9.76
N VAL A 43 -0.20 -8.24 -9.36
CA VAL A 43 -0.39 -8.99 -8.13
C VAL A 43 0.96 -9.12 -7.41
N ALA A 44 0.97 -8.81 -6.11
CA ALA A 44 2.11 -9.10 -5.24
C ALA A 44 1.98 -10.53 -4.70
N VAL A 45 3.03 -11.33 -4.86
CA VAL A 45 3.11 -12.71 -4.36
C VAL A 45 3.93 -12.71 -3.08
N PRO A 46 3.32 -13.07 -1.94
CA PRO A 46 4.05 -13.17 -0.68
C PRO A 46 5.10 -14.29 -0.74
N PRO A 47 6.26 -14.13 -0.07
CA PRO A 47 7.21 -15.21 0.09
C PRO A 47 6.66 -16.32 1.00
N ASP A 48 7.08 -17.56 0.72
CA ASP A 48 6.82 -18.70 1.58
C ASP A 48 7.78 -18.68 2.78
N CYS A 49 7.25 -18.39 3.97
CA CYS A 49 7.99 -18.43 5.22
C CYS A 49 7.88 -19.82 5.87
N LEU A 50 8.99 -20.51 6.07
CA LEU A 50 9.03 -21.81 6.75
C LEU A 50 9.72 -21.70 8.11
N ASP A 51 9.14 -22.40 9.09
CA ASP A 51 9.57 -22.60 10.49
C ASP A 51 9.66 -21.37 11.42
N TRP A 52 8.65 -21.28 12.29
CA TRP A 52 8.62 -20.44 13.50
C TRP A 52 8.91 -21.25 14.77
N THR A 53 9.57 -22.39 14.64
CA THR A 53 9.72 -23.40 15.71
C THR A 53 10.77 -23.03 16.76
N GLN A 54 11.54 -21.96 16.54
CA GLN A 54 12.53 -21.49 17.51
C GLN A 54 11.85 -20.87 18.74
N ASN A 55 12.27 -21.32 19.92
CA ASN A 55 11.76 -20.79 21.18
C ASN A 55 12.40 -19.43 21.49
N THR A 56 11.61 -18.37 21.39
CA THR A 56 12.03 -16.99 21.66
C THR A 56 12.36 -16.70 23.13
N ALA A 57 12.00 -17.59 24.06
CA ALA A 57 12.20 -17.41 25.50
C ALA A 57 13.49 -18.06 26.05
N SER A 58 14.11 -18.96 25.28
CA SER A 58 15.31 -19.70 25.71
C SER A 58 16.59 -19.27 25.01
N ASP A 59 16.49 -18.33 24.07
CA ASP A 59 17.62 -17.85 23.28
C ASP A 59 18.19 -16.58 23.94
N PHE A 60 19.42 -16.67 24.48
CA PHE A 60 20.08 -15.58 25.22
C PHE A 60 21.18 -14.88 24.39
N ASP A 61 21.39 -15.30 23.15
CA ASP A 61 22.45 -14.79 22.27
C ASP A 61 22.09 -13.44 21.62
N ASN A 62 20.94 -12.83 21.96
CA ASN A 62 20.42 -11.58 21.37
C ASN A 62 20.41 -11.60 19.83
N MET A 63 20.23 -12.79 19.25
CA MET A 63 20.28 -12.98 17.81
C MET A 63 18.94 -12.54 17.19
N PRO A 64 18.94 -11.91 16.00
CA PRO A 64 17.71 -11.60 15.29
C PRO A 64 16.91 -12.87 15.00
N MET A 65 15.58 -12.79 15.18
CA MET A 65 14.69 -13.92 14.92
C MET A 65 14.81 -14.36 13.44
N PRO A 66 15.05 -15.66 13.15
CA PRO A 66 15.40 -16.13 11.80
C PRO A 66 14.38 -15.80 10.70
N GLN A 67 13.11 -15.59 11.06
CA GLN A 67 12.01 -15.37 10.12
C GLN A 67 11.42 -13.96 10.13
N PHE A 68 12.00 -13.04 10.91
CA PHE A 68 11.45 -11.68 11.01
C PHE A 68 11.37 -11.00 9.64
N GLY A 69 12.45 -11.10 8.83
CA GLY A 69 12.47 -10.55 7.48
C GLY A 69 11.41 -11.15 6.55
N CYS A 70 11.10 -12.44 6.69
CA CYS A 70 10.05 -13.08 5.89
C CYS A 70 8.66 -12.59 6.28
N ALA A 71 8.37 -12.49 7.58
CA ALA A 71 7.11 -11.93 8.06
C ALA A 71 6.92 -10.50 7.58
N THR A 72 7.96 -9.66 7.65
CA THR A 72 7.88 -8.29 7.15
C THR A 72 7.53 -8.25 5.66
N ALA A 73 8.23 -9.04 4.83
CA ALA A 73 7.97 -9.09 3.39
C ALA A 73 6.58 -9.65 3.06
N ARG A 74 6.13 -10.69 3.77
CA ARG A 74 4.80 -11.27 3.61
C ARG A 74 3.71 -10.28 4.01
N ASN A 75 3.86 -9.60 5.14
CA ASN A 75 2.93 -8.57 5.58
C ASN A 75 2.88 -7.40 4.57
N LEU A 76 4.02 -6.99 4.03
CA LEU A 76 4.09 -5.98 2.97
C LEU A 76 3.31 -6.40 1.72
N ALA A 77 3.53 -7.64 1.24
CA ALA A 77 2.84 -8.17 0.06
C ALA A 77 1.31 -8.25 0.24
N MET A 78 0.84 -8.46 1.47
CA MET A 78 -0.59 -8.55 1.79
C MET A 78 -1.25 -7.18 2.01
N MET A 79 -0.47 -6.14 2.32
CA MET A 79 -0.99 -4.78 2.57
C MET A 79 -0.88 -3.84 1.38
N VAL A 80 -0.05 -4.16 0.38
CA VAL A 80 0.16 -3.27 -0.77
C VAL A 80 -1.09 -3.21 -1.64
N ASP A 81 -1.63 -2.00 -1.80
CA ASP A 81 -2.82 -1.74 -2.63
C ASP A 81 -2.48 -1.75 -4.14
N HIS A 82 -1.30 -1.24 -4.50
CA HIS A 82 -0.82 -1.15 -5.88
C HIS A 82 0.51 -1.88 -6.07
N PRO A 83 0.49 -3.20 -6.40
CA PRO A 83 1.70 -4.01 -6.49
C PRO A 83 2.76 -3.52 -7.49
N HIS A 84 2.36 -2.83 -8.55
CA HIS A 84 3.28 -2.27 -9.55
C HIS A 84 4.29 -1.29 -8.95
N ASP A 85 3.90 -0.60 -7.87
CA ASP A 85 4.74 0.41 -7.22
C ASP A 85 6.00 -0.21 -6.58
N LEU A 86 6.02 -1.54 -6.36
CA LEU A 86 7.21 -2.28 -5.89
C LEU A 86 8.27 -2.48 -6.99
N LEU A 87 7.87 -2.46 -8.26
CA LEU A 87 8.79 -2.58 -9.39
C LEU A 87 9.36 -1.21 -9.77
N GLN A 88 8.51 -0.19 -9.76
CA GLN A 88 8.88 1.17 -10.12
C GLN A 88 8.03 2.17 -9.35
N GLY A 89 8.68 3.15 -8.73
CA GLY A 89 7.99 4.28 -8.12
C GLY A 89 7.25 5.13 -9.15
N ARG A 90 6.11 5.69 -8.74
CA ARG A 90 5.35 6.60 -9.60
C ARG A 90 6.13 7.88 -9.88
N PRO A 91 5.98 8.48 -11.07
CA PRO A 91 6.59 9.77 -11.35
C PRO A 91 6.11 10.81 -10.34
N THR A 92 7.06 11.57 -9.79
CA THR A 92 6.76 12.72 -8.93
C THR A 92 6.33 13.89 -9.81
N GLU A 93 5.04 13.92 -10.15
CA GLU A 93 4.43 15.07 -10.81
C GLU A 93 4.02 16.14 -9.78
N LEU A 94 3.83 17.38 -10.24
CA LEU A 94 3.14 18.40 -9.48
C LEU A 94 1.80 17.85 -8.98
N ALA A 95 1.40 18.20 -7.75
CA ALA A 95 0.13 17.78 -7.19
C ALA A 95 -1.00 18.08 -8.19
N ARG A 96 -1.83 17.07 -8.49
CA ARG A 96 -2.93 17.19 -9.46
C ARG A 96 -4.04 18.06 -8.87
N GLY A 97 -3.90 19.38 -8.97
CA GLY A 97 -4.85 20.35 -8.43
C GLY A 97 -6.27 20.15 -8.96
N THR A 98 -6.43 19.64 -10.17
CA THR A 98 -7.74 19.29 -10.75
C THR A 98 -8.41 18.12 -10.03
N VAL A 99 -7.66 17.14 -9.52
CA VAL A 99 -8.20 16.02 -8.74
C VAL A 99 -8.65 16.51 -7.36
N ALA A 100 -7.86 17.38 -6.73
CA ALA A 100 -8.24 18.01 -5.46
C ALA A 100 -9.50 18.88 -5.64
N ALA A 101 -9.56 19.73 -6.66
CA ALA A 101 -10.74 20.53 -6.97
C ALA A 101 -11.96 19.65 -7.32
N ALA A 102 -11.76 18.57 -8.06
CA ALA A 102 -12.82 17.63 -8.40
C ALA A 102 -13.41 16.95 -7.14
N SER A 103 -12.60 16.65 -6.12
CA SER A 103 -13.12 16.09 -4.87
C SER A 103 -14.03 17.07 -4.12
N ILE A 104 -13.74 18.38 -4.16
CA ILE A 104 -14.58 19.42 -3.55
C ILE A 104 -15.87 19.58 -4.36
N ASN A 105 -15.78 19.69 -5.69
CA ASN A 105 -16.97 19.81 -6.53
C ASN A 105 -17.89 18.58 -6.39
N SER A 106 -17.31 17.38 -6.29
CA SER A 106 -18.09 16.14 -6.04
C SER A 106 -18.79 16.16 -4.68
N TYR A 107 -18.18 16.81 -3.67
CA TYR A 107 -18.80 17.00 -2.36
C TYR A 107 -19.97 18.00 -2.44
N ASP A 108 -19.76 19.15 -3.07
CA ASP A 108 -20.79 20.20 -3.21
C ASP A 108 -21.99 19.74 -4.04
N SER A 109 -21.74 18.93 -5.06
CA SER A 109 -22.78 18.33 -5.93
C SER A 109 -23.39 17.05 -5.37
N ASN A 110 -23.00 16.63 -4.16
CA ASN A 110 -23.46 15.40 -3.51
C ASN A 110 -23.26 14.13 -4.37
N GLN A 111 -22.16 14.07 -5.11
CA GLN A 111 -21.74 12.96 -5.97
C GLN A 111 -20.63 12.11 -5.34
N THR A 112 -20.41 12.21 -4.03
CA THR A 112 -19.41 11.40 -3.32
C THR A 112 -19.89 9.95 -3.17
N ARG A 113 -18.94 9.01 -3.27
CA ARG A 113 -19.22 7.62 -2.94
C ARG A 113 -19.55 7.52 -1.45
N GLY A 114 -20.68 6.88 -1.13
CA GLY A 114 -21.08 6.64 0.25
C GLY A 114 -20.01 5.89 1.04
N LEU A 115 -19.93 6.18 2.32
CA LEU A 115 -19.09 5.42 3.24
C LEU A 115 -19.52 3.95 3.21
N ILE A 116 -18.56 3.04 3.08
CA ILE A 116 -18.83 1.62 3.23
C ILE A 116 -19.13 1.40 4.71
N ASP A 117 -20.40 1.16 5.05
CA ASP A 117 -20.80 0.84 6.41
C ASP A 117 -20.40 -0.61 6.74
N PRO A 118 -19.52 -0.85 7.72
CA PRO A 118 -19.02 -2.17 8.06
C PRO A 118 -20.08 -3.13 8.61
N PHE A 119 -21.28 -2.64 8.95
CA PHE A 119 -22.38 -3.46 9.47
C PHE A 119 -23.37 -3.91 8.40
N THR A 120 -23.24 -3.42 7.16
CA THR A 120 -24.07 -3.89 6.05
C THR A 120 -23.25 -4.77 5.10
N PRO A 121 -23.44 -6.11 5.13
CA PRO A 121 -22.75 -7.00 4.21
C PRO A 121 -23.17 -6.72 2.77
N ASN A 122 -22.24 -6.18 1.99
CA ASN A 122 -22.12 -6.22 0.54
C ASN A 122 -23.43 -6.25 -0.26
N THR A 123 -23.82 -5.09 -0.80
CA THR A 123 -24.45 -5.08 -2.12
C THR A 123 -23.64 -4.16 -3.03
N SER A 124 -22.64 -4.78 -3.65
CA SER A 124 -21.87 -4.25 -4.77
C SER A 124 -22.76 -3.40 -5.69
N GLY A 125 -22.44 -2.11 -5.85
CA GLY A 125 -22.91 -1.31 -6.98
C GLY A 125 -24.26 -0.61 -6.87
N ILE A 126 -24.87 -0.46 -5.69
CA ILE A 126 -26.13 0.31 -5.60
C ILE A 126 -25.79 1.80 -5.56
N ALA A 127 -25.98 2.49 -6.68
CA ALA A 127 -26.16 3.93 -6.68
C ALA A 127 -27.32 4.25 -5.72
N VAL A 128 -27.01 4.70 -4.50
CA VAL A 128 -28.00 5.39 -3.68
C VAL A 128 -28.19 6.75 -4.34
N THR A 129 -28.99 6.78 -5.40
CA THR A 129 -29.69 8.00 -5.79
C THR A 129 -30.60 8.33 -4.62
N THR A 130 -30.14 9.16 -3.69
CA THR A 130 -31.04 9.92 -2.83
C THR A 130 -31.79 10.88 -3.76
N ALA A 131 -32.82 10.37 -4.42
CA ALA A 131 -33.85 11.20 -5.00
C ALA A 131 -34.41 12.08 -3.86
N PRO A 132 -34.58 13.39 -4.05
CA PRO A 132 -35.28 14.19 -3.06
C PRO A 132 -36.69 13.62 -2.93
N SER A 133 -37.04 13.15 -1.73
CA SER A 133 -38.39 12.76 -1.37
C SER A 133 -39.30 13.98 -1.53
N ALA A 134 -39.92 14.15 -2.68
CA ALA A 134 -41.05 15.05 -2.85
C ALA A 134 -42.24 14.42 -2.11
N SER A 135 -42.40 14.77 -0.83
CA SER A 135 -43.60 14.43 -0.07
C SER A 135 -44.78 15.22 -0.62
N SER A 136 -45.67 14.53 -1.32
CA SER A 136 -47.00 15.00 -1.69
C SER A 136 -47.85 15.19 -0.43
N GLY A 137 -48.38 16.39 -0.21
CA GLY A 137 -49.47 16.61 0.73
C GLY A 137 -49.70 18.08 1.08
N GLY A 138 -50.79 18.66 0.56
CA GLY A 138 -51.39 19.88 1.12
C GLY A 138 -51.84 20.90 0.08
N ALA A 139 -53.12 20.81 -0.32
CA ALA A 139 -53.80 21.81 -1.14
C ALA A 139 -53.88 23.16 -0.41
N GLY A 140 -53.53 24.23 -1.12
CA GLY A 140 -53.72 25.62 -0.67
C GLY A 140 -53.95 26.52 -1.88
N SER A 141 -55.21 26.88 -2.10
CA SER A 141 -55.67 27.74 -3.18
C SER A 141 -55.16 29.18 -3.01
N GLY A 142 -54.57 29.76 -4.05
CA GLY A 142 -54.16 31.17 -4.08
C GLY A 142 -53.87 31.64 -5.51
N SER A 143 -54.74 32.52 -6.00
CA SER A 143 -54.87 32.97 -7.39
C SER A 143 -53.88 34.07 -7.79
N GLY A 144 -53.54 34.12 -9.09
CA GLY A 144 -53.00 35.28 -9.81
C GLY A 144 -51.48 35.24 -10.05
N SER A 145 -50.91 35.60 -11.20
CA SER A 145 -51.41 36.11 -12.48
C SER A 145 -50.31 35.85 -13.52
N GLY A 146 -50.69 35.43 -14.73
CA GLY A 146 -49.76 35.20 -15.82
C GLY A 146 -49.17 36.49 -16.39
N SER A 147 -47.96 36.39 -16.91
CA SER A 147 -47.42 37.31 -17.92
C SER A 147 -46.41 36.58 -18.80
N SER A 148 -46.46 36.96 -20.07
CA SER A 148 -46.14 36.23 -21.27
C SER A 148 -44.67 36.26 -21.69
N SER A 149 -44.35 35.28 -22.53
CA SER A 149 -43.23 35.14 -23.46
C SER A 149 -42.68 36.44 -24.07
N GLY A 150 -41.36 36.49 -24.27
CA GLY A 150 -40.70 37.49 -25.11
C GLY A 150 -39.27 37.10 -25.47
N SER A 151 -39.09 36.62 -26.70
CA SER A 151 -37.81 36.35 -27.36
C SER A 151 -37.05 37.64 -27.68
N GLY A 152 -35.72 37.59 -27.70
CA GLY A 152 -34.87 38.53 -28.46
C GLY A 152 -33.70 39.15 -27.68
N HIS A 153 -32.49 38.64 -27.87
CA HIS A 153 -31.45 39.21 -28.75
C HIS A 153 -30.19 38.34 -28.70
#